data_AF-A0A075GSP4-F1
#
_entry.id   AF-A0A075GSP4-F1
#
_cell.length_a   1.000
_cell.length_b   1.000
_cell.length_c   1.000
_cell.angle_alpha   90.00
_cell.angle_beta   90.00
_cell.angle_gamma   90.00
#
_symmetry.space_group_name_H-M   'P 1'
#
loop_
_entity.id
_entity.type
_entity.pdbx_description
1 polymer ?
#
loop_
_entity_poly.entity_id
_entity_poly.type
_entity_poly.pdbx_seq_one_letter_code
_entity_poly.pdbx_strand_id
1 'polypeptide(L)'
;MESVSENTVDGVTGPLFYYAIFGLPGAFVYRAINTIDSMVGYKTTLFKNVGWFGAKCDTVLNYAPSRLTGLVMILGALILGYNWKESLYIMRRDSRKLESSNAGFPMAALAGALGTKLEKTNCYTIGNGSIEFTKSHIISAVTLMKVSSILFCGIITIPIIVTLSFLGWWIHA
;
A
#
# COMPACT_ATOMS: atom_id res chain seq x y z
N MET A 1 -8.27 -3.73 10.38
CA MET A 1 -8.18 -4.24 9.00
C MET A 1 -7.71 -3.14 8.06
N GLU A 2 -8.48 -2.06 7.95
CA GLU A 2 -8.14 -0.89 7.13
C GLU A 2 -6.72 -0.38 7.38
N SER A 3 -6.39 -0.13 8.66
CA SER A 3 -5.05 0.34 9.06
C SER A 3 -3.94 -0.67 8.75
N VAL A 4 -4.22 -1.98 8.70
CA VAL A 4 -3.20 -2.99 8.34
C VAL A 4 -2.90 -2.89 6.85
N SER A 5 -3.93 -2.82 6.00
CA SER A 5 -3.75 -2.67 4.55
C SER A 5 -3.08 -1.35 4.17
N GLU A 6 -3.50 -0.24 4.77
CA GLU A 6 -2.96 1.09 4.48
C GLU A 6 -1.48 1.18 4.92
N ASN A 7 -1.17 0.77 6.16
CA ASN A 7 0.18 0.80 6.68
C ASN A 7 1.12 -0.21 5.99
N THR A 8 0.60 -1.20 5.26
CA THR A 8 1.43 -2.07 4.41
C THR A 8 2.13 -1.26 3.32
N VAL A 9 1.44 -0.25 2.77
CA VAL A 9 2.02 0.65 1.77
C VAL A 9 2.94 1.67 2.44
N ASP A 10 2.39 2.43 3.37
CA ASP A 10 3.09 3.56 3.97
C ASP A 10 4.28 3.17 4.85
N GLY A 11 4.17 2.04 5.55
CA GLY A 11 5.17 1.56 6.50
C GLY A 11 6.21 0.63 5.92
N VAL A 12 5.90 -0.09 4.83
CA VAL A 12 6.76 -1.19 4.36
C VAL A 12 7.08 -1.10 2.87
N THR A 13 6.08 -1.25 2.01
CA THR A 13 6.35 -1.42 0.57
C THR A 13 6.74 -0.11 -0.13
N GLY A 14 6.18 1.04 0.29
CA GLY A 14 6.61 2.36 -0.15
C GLY A 14 8.08 2.65 0.17
N PRO A 15 8.51 2.58 1.45
CA PRO A 15 9.90 2.74 1.83
C PRO A 15 10.84 1.78 1.10
N LEU A 16 10.47 0.50 0.97
CA LEU A 16 11.26 -0.50 0.24
C LEU A 16 11.40 -0.17 -1.26
N PHE A 17 10.35 0.37 -1.87
CA PHE A 17 10.38 0.78 -3.28
C PHE A 17 11.35 1.94 -3.51
N TYR A 18 11.27 3.00 -2.70
CA TYR A 18 12.18 4.15 -2.83
C TYR A 18 13.60 3.85 -2.35
N TYR A 19 13.76 2.94 -1.39
CA TYR A 19 15.07 2.37 -1.05
C TYR A 19 15.70 1.69 -2.26
N ALA A 20 14.94 0.91 -3.02
CA ALA A 20 15.47 0.20 -4.18
C ALA A 20 16.03 1.14 -5.26
N ILE A 21 15.48 2.35 -5.38
CA ILE A 21 15.83 3.31 -6.45
C ILE A 21 16.92 4.30 -5.98
N PHE A 22 16.80 4.83 -4.76
CA PHE A 22 17.64 5.92 -4.27
C PHE A 22 18.32 5.63 -2.93
N GLY A 23 18.10 4.45 -2.35
CA GLY A 23 18.82 3.97 -1.18
C GLY A 23 18.24 4.52 0.11
N LEU A 24 19.09 4.63 1.13
CA LEU A 24 18.68 5.19 2.42
C LEU A 24 18.07 6.60 2.29
N PRO A 25 18.63 7.53 1.49
CA PRO A 25 18.02 8.84 1.27
C PRO A 25 16.60 8.74 0.70
N GLY A 26 16.36 7.87 -0.28
CA GLY A 26 15.04 7.67 -0.88
C GLY A 26 13.99 7.21 0.12
N ALA A 27 14.33 6.20 0.92
CA ALA A 27 13.44 5.69 1.97
C ALA A 27 13.12 6.77 3.02
N PHE A 28 14.12 7.56 3.40
CA PHE A 28 13.96 8.64 4.37
C PHE A 28 13.06 9.75 3.82
N VAL A 29 13.30 10.22 2.60
CA VAL A 29 12.48 11.25 1.95
C VAL A 29 11.03 10.80 1.82
N TYR A 30 10.80 9.56 1.37
CA TYR A 30 9.45 9.00 1.31
C TYR A 30 8.77 9.03 2.67
N ARG A 31 9.46 8.56 3.72
CA ARG A 31 8.89 8.50 5.08
C ARG A 31 8.62 9.89 5.63
N ALA A 32 9.48 10.85 5.35
CA ALA A 32 9.29 12.25 5.73
C ALA A 32 8.05 12.83 5.06
N ILE A 33 7.86 12.63 3.75
CA ILE A 33 6.70 13.15 3.01
C ILE A 33 5.40 12.52 3.51
N ASN A 34 5.38 11.20 3.71
CA ASN A 34 4.21 10.48 4.23
C ASN A 34 3.85 10.93 5.67
N THR A 35 4.87 11.22 6.49
CA THR A 35 4.67 11.77 7.83
C THR A 35 4.13 13.20 7.77
N ILE A 36 4.65 14.04 6.86
CA ILE A 36 4.17 15.42 6.66
C ILE A 36 2.71 15.43 6.23
N ASP A 37 2.30 14.55 5.32
CA ASP A 37 0.89 14.43 4.91
C ASP A 37 -0.01 14.05 6.11
N SER A 38 0.45 13.10 6.92
CA SER A 38 -0.26 12.63 8.12
C SER A 38 -0.33 13.68 9.25
N MET A 39 0.70 14.51 9.42
CA MET A 39 0.79 15.50 10.52
C MET A 39 0.26 16.89 10.16
N VAL A 40 0.39 17.32 8.91
CA VAL A 40 -0.04 18.65 8.44
C VAL A 40 -1.48 18.63 7.91
N GLY A 41 -2.11 17.45 7.90
CA GLY A 41 -3.48 17.16 7.46
C GLY A 41 -4.47 18.32 7.54
N TYR A 42 -4.83 18.82 6.36
CA TYR A 42 -6.01 19.61 5.99
C TYR A 42 -6.89 20.12 7.15
N LYS A 43 -6.60 21.31 7.71
CA LYS A 43 -7.65 22.17 8.34
C LYS A 43 -7.20 23.54 8.82
N THR A 44 -5.90 23.84 8.87
CA THR A 44 -5.46 25.18 9.28
C THR A 44 -5.35 26.10 8.06
N THR A 45 -6.13 27.17 8.03
CA THR A 45 -6.15 28.21 6.98
C THR A 45 -4.76 28.76 6.63
N LEU A 46 -3.81 28.64 7.56
CA LEU A 46 -2.43 29.12 7.46
C LEU A 46 -1.49 28.22 6.63
N PHE A 47 -1.81 26.93 6.45
CA PHE A 47 -0.93 25.95 5.76
C PHE A 47 -1.53 25.33 4.51
N LYS A 48 -2.61 25.91 3.97
CA LYS A 48 -3.37 25.35 2.83
C LYS A 48 -2.50 25.01 1.62
N ASN A 49 -1.51 25.85 1.29
CA ASN A 49 -0.62 25.63 0.14
C ASN A 49 0.44 24.55 0.42
N VAL A 50 0.99 24.50 1.63
CA VAL A 50 2.00 23.51 2.05
C VAL A 50 1.35 22.13 2.21
N GLY A 51 0.17 22.07 2.83
CA GLY A 51 -0.61 20.85 2.97
C GLY A 51 -1.08 20.30 1.62
N TRP A 52 -1.49 21.16 0.69
CA TRP A 52 -1.85 20.74 -0.68
C TRP A 52 -0.66 20.15 -1.44
N PHE A 53 0.51 20.78 -1.35
CA PHE A 53 1.72 20.28 -2.01
C PHE A 53 2.19 18.94 -1.39
N GLY A 54 2.18 18.84 -0.06
CA GLY A 54 2.50 17.60 0.66
C GLY A 54 1.58 16.44 0.25
N ALA A 55 0.27 16.65 0.26
CA ALA A 55 -0.70 15.64 -0.12
C ALA A 55 -0.61 15.24 -1.60
N LYS A 56 -0.29 16.20 -2.48
CA LYS A 56 -0.09 15.89 -3.89
C LYS A 56 1.18 15.07 -4.10
N CYS A 57 2.26 15.40 -3.40
CA CYS A 57 3.50 14.64 -3.41
C CYS A 57 3.29 13.23 -2.86
N ASP A 58 2.62 13.07 -1.72
CA ASP A 58 2.28 11.75 -1.18
C ASP A 58 1.47 10.94 -2.20
N THR A 59 0.42 11.53 -2.77
CA THR A 59 -0.41 10.87 -3.79
C THR A 59 0.42 10.38 -5.00
N VAL A 60 1.39 11.18 -5.45
CA VAL A 60 2.27 10.80 -6.56
C VAL A 60 3.24 9.71 -6.13
N LEU A 61 3.88 9.85 -4.97
CA LEU A 61 4.87 8.90 -4.48
C LEU A 61 4.24 7.54 -4.18
N ASN A 62 3.01 7.53 -3.70
CA ASN A 62 2.25 6.32 -3.38
C ASN A 62 1.62 5.65 -4.61
N TYR A 63 1.63 6.30 -5.78
CA TYR A 63 0.94 5.80 -6.97
C TYR A 63 1.46 4.43 -7.42
N ALA A 64 2.77 4.29 -7.61
CA ALA A 64 3.40 3.05 -8.02
C ALA A 64 3.41 1.98 -6.92
N PRO A 65 3.90 2.25 -5.68
CA PRO A 65 4.00 1.22 -4.65
C PRO A 65 2.63 0.67 -4.27
N SER A 66 1.57 1.48 -4.15
CA SER A 66 0.24 0.98 -3.79
C SER A 66 -0.32 -0.06 -4.76
N ARG A 67 -0.13 0.14 -6.07
CA ARG A 67 -0.58 -0.79 -7.12
C ARG A 67 0.21 -2.07 -7.11
N LEU A 68 1.54 -1.96 -7.00
CA LEU A 68 2.41 -3.11 -6.86
C LEU A 68 2.03 -3.91 -5.61
N THR A 69 1.83 -3.26 -4.48
CA THR A 69 1.41 -3.91 -3.23
C THR A 69 0.10 -4.65 -3.37
N GLY A 70 -0.93 -4.05 -4.00
CA GLY A 70 -2.18 -4.75 -4.28
C GLY A 70 -1.98 -6.03 -5.12
N LEU A 71 -1.15 -5.97 -6.17
CA LEU A 71 -0.82 -7.13 -7.00
C LEU A 71 -0.04 -8.20 -6.23
N VAL A 72 0.94 -7.79 -5.41
CA VAL A 72 1.70 -8.70 -4.56
C VAL A 72 0.82 -9.33 -3.49
N MET A 73 -0.17 -8.62 -2.95
CA MET A 73 -1.15 -9.18 -2.02
C MET A 73 -2.03 -10.26 -2.67
N ILE A 74 -2.38 -10.12 -3.94
CA ILE A 74 -3.09 -11.18 -4.69
C ILE A 74 -2.21 -12.43 -4.80
N LEU A 75 -0.92 -12.27 -5.07
CA LEU A 75 0.04 -13.39 -5.08
C LEU A 75 0.21 -14.00 -3.67
N GLY A 76 0.30 -13.17 -2.63
CA GLY A 76 0.33 -13.62 -1.25
C GLY A 76 -0.91 -14.41 -0.86
N ALA A 77 -2.09 -13.98 -1.32
CA ALA A 77 -3.34 -14.69 -1.14
C ALA A 77 -3.32 -16.06 -1.83
N LEU A 78 -2.74 -16.16 -3.03
CA LEU A 78 -2.57 -17.43 -3.72
C LEU A 78 -1.67 -18.39 -2.93
N ILE A 79 -0.53 -17.92 -2.42
CA ILE A 79 0.43 -18.73 -1.65
C ILE A 79 -0.16 -19.20 -0.33
N LEU A 80 -0.94 -18.35 0.34
CA LEU A 80 -1.58 -18.67 1.62
C LEU A 80 -2.87 -19.51 1.47
N GLY A 81 -3.29 -19.82 0.24
CA GLY A 81 -4.54 -20.56 -0.02
C GLY A 81 -5.81 -19.75 0.23
N TYR A 82 -5.72 -18.43 0.26
CA TYR A 82 -6.86 -17.50 0.35
C TYR A 82 -7.52 -17.30 -1.02
N ASN A 83 -8.62 -16.55 -1.07
CA ASN A 83 -9.38 -16.35 -2.30
C ASN A 83 -8.74 -15.27 -3.21
N TRP A 84 -7.64 -15.64 -3.88
CA TRP A 84 -6.90 -14.74 -4.77
C TRP A 84 -7.73 -14.26 -5.99
N LYS A 85 -8.69 -15.09 -6.46
CA LYS A 85 -9.58 -14.71 -7.58
C LYS A 85 -10.51 -13.58 -7.17
N GLU A 86 -11.12 -13.71 -5.99
CA GLU A 86 -11.97 -12.65 -5.43
C GLU A 86 -11.13 -11.43 -5.07
N SER A 87 -9.91 -11.61 -4.53
CA SER A 87 -8.95 -10.52 -4.30
C SER A 87 -8.70 -9.69 -5.56
N LEU A 88 -8.42 -10.35 -6.70
CA LEU A 88 -8.24 -9.68 -7.99
C LEU A 88 -9.51 -8.99 -8.48
N TYR A 89 -10.66 -9.65 -8.36
CA TYR A 89 -11.95 -9.11 -8.78
C TYR A 89 -12.32 -7.86 -7.98
N ILE A 90 -12.25 -7.93 -6.65
CA ILE A 90 -12.54 -6.81 -5.74
C ILE A 90 -11.53 -5.69 -5.95
N MET A 91 -10.24 -5.98 -6.09
CA MET A 91 -9.23 -4.94 -6.35
C MET A 91 -9.55 -4.17 -7.65
N ARG A 92 -9.94 -4.86 -8.73
CA ARG A 92 -10.31 -4.19 -9.98
C ARG A 92 -11.61 -3.38 -9.85
N ARG A 93 -12.60 -3.90 -9.13
CA ARG A 93 -13.92 -3.28 -8.99
C ARG A 93 -13.94 -2.10 -8.01
N ASP A 94 -13.24 -2.21 -6.89
CA ASP A 94 -13.43 -1.36 -5.71
C ASP A 94 -12.24 -0.45 -5.36
N SER A 95 -11.06 -0.64 -5.96
CA SER A 95 -9.86 0.15 -5.63
C SER A 95 -10.00 1.67 -5.82
N ARG A 96 -10.99 2.12 -6.61
CA ARG A 96 -11.25 3.54 -6.88
C ARG A 96 -12.37 4.14 -6.00
N LYS A 97 -12.94 3.38 -5.07
CA LYS A 97 -14.06 3.82 -4.23
C LYS A 97 -13.65 4.70 -3.03
N LEU A 98 -12.38 4.65 -2.62
CA LEU A 98 -11.88 5.50 -1.53
C LEU A 98 -11.51 6.88 -2.07
N GLU A 99 -11.56 7.89 -1.19
CA GLU A 99 -11.07 9.24 -1.48
C GLU A 99 -9.60 9.22 -1.94
N SER A 100 -8.76 8.42 -1.26
CA SER A 100 -7.40 8.11 -1.72
C SER A 100 -7.41 6.84 -2.57
N SER A 101 -7.25 6.99 -3.89
CA SER A 101 -7.15 5.85 -4.80
C SER A 101 -5.96 4.94 -4.47
N ASN A 102 -4.90 5.46 -3.85
CA ASN A 102 -3.72 4.66 -3.51
C ASN A 102 -4.01 3.70 -2.35
N ALA A 103 -4.72 4.16 -1.31
CA ALA A 103 -5.15 3.29 -0.21
C ALA A 103 -6.13 2.20 -0.68
N GLY A 104 -6.90 2.46 -1.74
CA GLY A 104 -7.92 1.54 -2.24
C GLY A 104 -7.39 0.24 -2.84
N PHE A 105 -6.21 0.22 -3.47
CA PHE A 105 -5.63 -1.00 -4.05
C PHE A 105 -5.31 -2.10 -3.01
N PRO A 106 -4.45 -1.85 -2.00
CA PRO A 106 -4.12 -2.86 -1.00
C PRO A 106 -5.34 -3.26 -0.16
N MET A 107 -6.24 -2.32 0.11
CA MET A 107 -7.42 -2.54 0.93
C MET A 107 -8.46 -3.39 0.22
N ALA A 108 -8.70 -3.15 -1.07
CA ALA A 108 -9.57 -3.98 -1.89
C ALA A 108 -8.99 -5.39 -2.13
N ALA A 109 -7.67 -5.50 -2.35
CA ALA A 109 -7.00 -6.78 -2.45
C ALA A 109 -7.14 -7.60 -1.15
N LEU A 110 -6.93 -6.98 0.02
CA LEU A 110 -7.11 -7.63 1.32
C LEU A 110 -8.56 -8.06 1.56
N ALA A 111 -9.52 -7.18 1.26
CA ALA A 111 -10.94 -7.44 1.46
C ALA A 111 -11.40 -8.66 0.65
N GLY A 112 -11.03 -8.72 -0.64
CA GLY A 112 -11.36 -9.86 -1.49
C GLY A 112 -10.60 -11.15 -1.12
N ALA A 113 -9.33 -11.05 -0.72
CA ALA A 113 -8.55 -12.22 -0.30
C ALA A 113 -9.14 -12.91 0.92
N LEU A 114 -9.56 -12.12 1.92
CA LEU A 114 -10.09 -12.62 3.18
C LEU A 114 -11.61 -12.79 3.20
N GLY A 115 -12.30 -12.49 2.09
CA GLY A 115 -13.76 -12.55 2.03
C GLY A 115 -14.42 -11.65 3.07
N THR A 116 -13.91 -10.42 3.22
CA THR A 116 -14.42 -9.42 4.18
C THR A 116 -15.01 -8.21 3.45
N LYS A 117 -15.87 -7.46 4.14
CA LYS A 117 -16.41 -6.19 3.66
C LYS A 117 -15.94 -5.06 4.57
N LEU A 118 -15.23 -4.09 3.99
CA LEU A 118 -14.74 -2.89 4.68
C LEU A 118 -15.69 -1.74 4.33
N GLU A 119 -16.33 -1.16 5.34
CA GLU A 119 -17.35 -0.13 5.18
C GLU A 119 -17.07 1.04 6.13
N LYS A 120 -17.10 2.24 5.56
CA LYS A 120 -17.09 3.50 6.31
C LYS A 120 -18.36 4.25 5.97
N THR A 121 -19.21 4.45 6.97
CA THR A 121 -20.55 5.05 6.82
C THR A 121 -20.50 6.34 6.03
N ASN A 122 -21.32 6.44 4.99
CA ASN A 122 -21.41 7.59 4.06
C ASN A 122 -20.12 7.90 3.25
N CYS A 123 -19.11 7.02 3.27
CA CYS A 123 -17.87 7.22 2.52
C CYS A 123 -17.66 6.14 1.45
N TYR A 124 -17.49 4.88 1.85
CA TYR A 124 -17.19 3.79 0.92
C TYR A 124 -17.63 2.42 1.44
N THR A 125 -17.73 1.48 0.50
CA THR A 125 -17.88 0.05 0.77
C THR A 125 -17.05 -0.76 -0.21
N ILE A 126 -16.20 -1.64 0.32
CA ILE A 126 -15.23 -2.47 -0.42
C ILE A 126 -15.44 -3.93 -0.05
N GLY A 127 -15.45 -4.82 -1.04
CA GLY A 127 -15.58 -6.26 -0.83
C GLY A 127 -17.04 -6.75 -0.80
N ASN A 128 -17.21 -8.07 -0.80
CA ASN A 128 -18.50 -8.77 -0.82
C ASN A 128 -18.74 -9.63 0.43
N GLY A 129 -17.81 -9.58 1.38
CA GLY A 129 -17.75 -10.50 2.52
C GLY A 129 -18.56 -10.09 3.74
N SER A 130 -18.23 -10.73 4.88
CA SER A 130 -18.81 -10.35 6.17
C SER A 130 -18.27 -8.99 6.64
N ILE A 131 -19.15 -8.23 7.28
CA ILE A 131 -18.81 -6.96 7.96
C ILE A 131 -18.29 -7.25 9.39
N GLU A 132 -18.66 -8.40 9.97
CA GLU A 132 -18.21 -8.79 11.30
C GLU A 132 -16.76 -9.27 11.28
N PHE A 133 -15.90 -8.57 12.03
CA PHE A 133 -14.48 -8.90 12.14
C PHE A 133 -14.20 -9.73 13.39
N THR A 134 -13.86 -11.01 13.17
CA THR A 134 -13.28 -11.87 14.22
C THR A 134 -11.77 -11.68 14.34
N LYS A 135 -11.20 -12.00 15.50
CA LYS A 135 -9.74 -12.07 15.74
C LYS A 135 -8.98 -12.85 14.64
N SER A 136 -9.57 -13.95 14.14
CA SER A 136 -9.00 -14.76 13.05
C SER A 136 -8.73 -13.94 11.78
N HIS A 137 -9.63 -13.01 11.45
CA HIS A 137 -9.47 -12.16 10.29
C HIS A 137 -8.31 -11.17 10.45
N ILE A 138 -8.10 -10.62 11.66
CA ILE A 138 -6.97 -9.74 11.95
C ILE A 138 -5.64 -10.49 11.80
N ILE A 139 -5.57 -11.72 12.32
CA ILE A 139 -4.38 -12.57 12.20
C ILE A 139 -4.10 -12.89 10.73
N SER A 140 -5.14 -13.22 9.96
CA SER A 140 -5.03 -13.51 8.53
C SER A 140 -4.58 -12.28 7.73
N ALA A 141 -5.09 -11.09 8.06
CA ALA A 141 -4.64 -9.83 7.47
C ALA A 141 -3.17 -9.52 7.75
N VAL A 142 -2.72 -9.68 8.99
CA VAL A 142 -1.31 -9.50 9.36
C VAL A 142 -0.42 -10.55 8.67
N THR A 143 -0.91 -11.79 8.56
CA THR A 143 -0.19 -12.87 7.86
C THR A 143 -0.03 -12.56 6.38
N LEU A 144 -1.11 -12.13 5.73
CA LEU A 144 -1.10 -11.69 4.34
C LEU A 144 -0.15 -10.50 4.13
N MET A 145 -0.18 -9.50 5.02
CA MET A 145 0.76 -8.38 5.01
C MET A 145 2.21 -8.88 5.07
N LYS A 146 2.57 -9.73 6.05
CA LYS A 146 3.93 -10.25 6.22
C LYS A 146 4.42 -10.99 4.97
N VAL A 147 3.61 -11.90 4.44
CA VAL A 147 3.95 -12.65 3.22
C VAL A 147 4.12 -11.69 2.04
N SER A 148 3.20 -10.74 1.88
CA SER A 148 3.26 -9.76 0.80
C SER A 148 4.51 -8.88 0.90
N SER A 149 4.93 -8.48 2.10
CA SER A 149 6.17 -7.72 2.30
C SER A 149 7.41 -8.51 1.91
N ILE A 150 7.48 -9.81 2.25
CA ILE A 150 8.57 -10.70 1.85
C ILE A 150 8.60 -10.85 0.32
N LEU A 151 7.44 -11.11 -0.28
CA LEU A 151 7.31 -11.21 -1.73
C LEU A 151 7.72 -9.92 -2.42
N PHE A 152 7.26 -8.77 -1.93
CA PHE A 152 7.59 -7.46 -2.50
C PHE A 152 9.10 -7.23 -2.50
N CYS A 153 9.78 -7.58 -1.40
CA CYS A 153 11.23 -7.53 -1.33
C CYS A 153 11.88 -8.41 -2.40
N GLY A 154 11.41 -9.66 -2.52
CA GLY A 154 11.94 -10.65 -3.46
C GLY A 154 11.72 -10.32 -4.95
N ILE A 155 10.52 -9.86 -5.31
CA ILE A 155 10.11 -9.73 -6.73
C ILE A 155 10.11 -8.29 -7.25
N ILE A 156 10.18 -7.29 -6.36
CA ILE A 156 10.23 -5.87 -6.74
C ILE A 156 11.55 -5.25 -6.29
N THR A 157 11.81 -5.20 -4.98
CA THR A 157 12.96 -4.47 -4.42
C THR A 157 14.30 -5.02 -4.91
N ILE A 158 14.54 -6.33 -4.75
CA ILE A 158 15.82 -6.94 -5.15
C ILE A 158 16.06 -6.81 -6.66
N PRO A 159 15.10 -7.13 -7.55
CA PRO A 159 15.29 -6.95 -8.99
C PRO A 159 15.59 -5.51 -9.39
N ILE A 160 14.94 -4.51 -8.77
CA ILE A 160 15.23 -3.09 -9.04
C ILE A 160 16.68 -2.78 -8.65
N ILE A 161 17.10 -3.15 -7.44
CA ILE A 161 18.47 -2.91 -6.97
C ILE A 161 19.49 -3.56 -7.91
N VAL A 162 19.31 -4.85 -8.20
CA VAL A 162 20.21 -5.61 -9.08
C VAL A 162 20.32 -4.95 -10.45
N THR A 163 19.18 -4.59 -11.06
CA THR A 163 19.15 -3.94 -12.38
C THR A 163 19.88 -2.60 -12.35
N LEU A 164 19.61 -1.76 -11.36
CA LEU A 164 20.27 -0.46 -11.22
C LEU A 164 21.77 -0.58 -10.94
N SER A 165 22.18 -1.56 -10.14
CA SER A 165 23.59 -1.87 -9.91
C SER A 165 24.30 -2.30 -11.19
N PHE A 166 23.68 -3.16 -12.01
CA PHE A 166 24.23 -3.53 -13.32
C PHE A 166 24.36 -2.33 -14.27
N LEU A 167 23.45 -1.36 -14.19
CA LEU A 167 23.49 -0.13 -14.98
C LEU A 167 24.48 0.92 -14.42
N GLY A 168 25.18 0.61 -13.33
CA GLY A 168 26.15 1.53 -12.72
C GLY A 168 25.52 2.71 -11.96
N TRP A 169 24.21 2.66 -11.68
CA TRP A 169 23.46 3.72 -11.01
C TRP A 169 24.07 4.13 -9.66
N TRP A 170 24.66 3.17 -8.95
CA TRP A 170 25.23 3.35 -7.62
C TRP A 170 26.73 3.65 -7.62
N ILE A 171 27.36 3.74 -8.79
CA ILE A 171 28.82 3.97 -8.91
C ILE A 171 29.18 5.45 -8.63
N HIS A 172 28.18 6.34 -8.58
CA HIS A 172 28.33 7.78 -8.36
C HIS A 172 27.47 8.34 -7.22
N ALA A 173 26.84 7.47 -6.42
CA ALA A 173 25.95 7.85 -5.31
C ALA A 173 26.67 7.78 -3.95
#